data_AF-A0A1G5WIF8-F1
#
_entry.id   AF-A0A1G5WIF8-F1
#
_cell.length_a   1.000
_cell.length_b   1.000
_cell.length_c   1.000
_cell.angle_alpha   90.00
_cell.angle_beta   90.00
_cell.angle_gamma   90.00
#
_symmetry.space_group_name_H-M   'P 1'
#
loop_
_entity.id
_entity.type
_entity.pdbx_description
1 polymer ?
#
loop_
_entity_poly.entity_id
_entity_poly.type
_entity_poly.pdbx_seq_one_letter_code
_entity_poly.pdbx_strand_id
1 'polypeptide(L)'
;MRKHPYDKLKDHGNPKKGILKSPINQMGNITYYSWMKECFPDFIWIALIVDYYGRRPAFAILSFIFNDIKKLSFEFESLQLSYIFSLENEKQEEFYEILLKHINIEILNPLTIVFNSEDKELFFKYFFKEGMSVEEKLKILESVTDNYGHNKSDGSTDVQYVILTFYMTIRQIIHFTKDVKIAFDALYYYQKTNHEEWEMRTYRPTVRSMFGSLQYLIYKHDSVFIKLFWKELLEVGDCKLKYGRYENEYLMDENFIEDIKVEFQKLIIDNMHSELEDSKFNVIIGSSVYALKILNELVECNLRNKVMGRLSLRIIIEIYIMLKFINNEEDEKPGLWEEYQEYGIGKYKLILIKAREIDEFENSHLNPTLLDFLVNEQIDEMFQNVDFRNFENKTNIRDKAIKVNEKELFDVYYDYESSYAHGLWGAVRESSMLKCENPLHLGHNVPDVHLNKNLADVLPDAIMVFKKLLSFINENYPLSEEFLSKYEVKNE
;
A
#
# COMPACT_ATOMS: atom_id res chain seq x y z
N MET A 1 -1.13 7.57 -14.43
CA MET A 1 -1.91 6.54 -13.71
C MET A 1 -2.10 5.32 -14.59
N ARG A 2 -2.00 4.10 -14.03
CA ARG A 2 -2.33 2.87 -14.76
C ARG A 2 -3.83 2.86 -15.04
N LYS A 3 -4.24 2.74 -16.31
CA LYS A 3 -5.66 2.59 -16.68
C LYS A 3 -6.12 1.19 -16.26
N HIS A 4 -6.91 1.09 -15.19
CA HIS A 4 -7.52 -0.17 -14.75
C HIS A 4 -8.93 -0.26 -15.33
N PRO A 5 -9.41 -1.45 -15.74
CA PRO A 5 -10.78 -1.61 -16.25
C PRO A 5 -11.89 -1.26 -15.23
N TYR A 6 -11.52 -1.01 -13.96
CA TYR A 6 -12.42 -0.66 -12.85
C TYR A 6 -11.87 0.57 -12.09
N ASP A 7 -11.63 1.66 -12.82
CA ASP A 7 -10.98 2.89 -12.34
C ASP A 7 -11.93 3.80 -11.54
N LYS A 8 -13.25 3.60 -11.57
CA LYS A 8 -14.22 4.54 -10.99
C LYS A 8 -14.95 3.93 -9.81
N LEU A 9 -15.33 4.78 -8.83
CA LEU A 9 -16.09 4.36 -7.64
C LEU A 9 -17.36 3.56 -8.00
N LYS A 10 -18.06 3.96 -9.07
CA LYS A 10 -19.26 3.29 -9.58
C LYS A 10 -19.03 1.83 -10.00
N ASP A 11 -17.79 1.46 -10.31
CA ASP A 11 -17.43 0.11 -10.75
C ASP A 11 -17.34 -0.87 -9.55
N HIS A 12 -17.24 -0.36 -8.31
CA HIS A 12 -17.08 -1.16 -7.08
C HIS A 12 -18.41 -1.37 -6.32
N GLY A 13 -19.53 -1.30 -7.05
CA GLY A 13 -20.88 -1.53 -6.53
C GLY A 13 -21.39 -0.41 -5.61
N ASN A 14 -22.64 -0.52 -5.17
CA ASN A 14 -23.25 0.45 -4.25
C ASN A 14 -22.90 0.07 -2.79
N PRO A 15 -22.32 0.97 -1.98
CA PRO A 15 -21.93 0.70 -0.59
C PRO A 15 -23.13 0.59 0.38
N LYS A 16 -24.16 -0.18 0.02
CA LYS A 16 -25.41 -0.35 0.80
C LYS A 16 -25.22 -0.95 2.21
N LYS A 17 -24.00 -1.31 2.60
CA LYS A 17 -23.64 -1.86 3.93
C LYS A 17 -22.32 -1.30 4.47
N GLY A 18 -21.90 -0.11 4.01
CA GLY A 18 -20.64 0.50 4.45
C GLY A 18 -19.37 -0.19 3.92
N ILE A 19 -19.50 -1.11 2.96
CA ILE A 19 -18.37 -1.82 2.34
C ILE A 19 -18.43 -1.55 0.83
N LEU A 20 -17.33 -1.00 0.30
CA LEU A 20 -17.10 -0.91 -1.13
C LEU A 20 -16.45 -2.22 -1.60
N LYS A 21 -17.17 -3.03 -2.38
CA LYS A 21 -16.69 -4.36 -2.80
C LYS A 21 -16.10 -4.29 -4.21
N SER A 22 -14.86 -4.74 -4.37
CA SER A 22 -14.28 -4.90 -5.71
C SER A 22 -15.14 -5.83 -6.59
N PRO A 23 -15.16 -5.63 -7.93
CA PRO A 23 -16.00 -6.42 -8.85
C PRO A 23 -15.89 -7.92 -8.67
N ILE A 24 -14.67 -8.45 -8.53
CA ILE A 24 -14.41 -9.89 -8.36
C ILE A 24 -14.98 -10.39 -7.02
N ASN A 25 -14.85 -9.62 -5.95
CA ASN A 25 -15.36 -10.00 -4.63
C ASN A 25 -16.89 -9.98 -4.55
N GLN A 26 -17.58 -9.41 -5.55
CA GLN A 26 -19.04 -9.47 -5.65
C GLN A 26 -19.53 -10.83 -6.17
N MET A 27 -18.69 -11.61 -6.88
CA MET A 27 -19.06 -12.91 -7.46
C MET A 27 -19.16 -14.04 -6.41
N GLY A 28 -18.61 -13.85 -5.20
CA GLY A 28 -18.66 -14.81 -4.10
C GLY A 28 -17.77 -16.06 -4.30
N ASN A 29 -17.31 -16.66 -3.19
CA ASN A 29 -16.61 -17.96 -3.12
C ASN A 29 -15.46 -18.19 -4.14
N ILE A 30 -14.65 -17.16 -4.41
CA ILE A 30 -13.41 -17.31 -5.18
C ILE A 30 -12.26 -17.49 -4.19
N THR A 31 -11.61 -18.65 -4.22
CA THR A 31 -10.34 -18.85 -3.51
C THR A 31 -9.21 -18.34 -4.39
N TYR A 32 -8.46 -17.36 -3.89
CA TYR A 32 -7.27 -16.85 -4.56
C TYR A 32 -6.06 -17.67 -4.16
N TYR A 33 -5.28 -18.09 -5.15
CA TYR A 33 -3.96 -18.64 -4.92
C TYR A 33 -2.90 -17.85 -5.71
N SER A 34 -1.78 -17.59 -5.05
CA SER A 34 -0.62 -16.91 -5.60
C SER A 34 0.35 -17.94 -6.20
N TRP A 35 0.56 -17.89 -7.52
CA TRP A 35 1.60 -18.70 -8.17
C TRP A 35 2.96 -18.56 -7.46
N MET A 36 3.43 -17.32 -7.26
CA MET A 36 4.74 -17.07 -6.63
C MET A 36 4.80 -17.65 -5.22
N LYS A 37 3.80 -17.37 -4.39
CA LYS A 37 3.90 -17.64 -2.95
C LYS A 37 3.55 -19.08 -2.60
N GLU A 38 2.62 -19.68 -3.34
CA GLU A 38 1.97 -20.93 -2.95
C GLU A 38 2.25 -22.10 -3.91
N CYS A 39 2.50 -21.86 -5.20
CA CYS A 39 2.85 -22.93 -6.16
C CYS A 39 4.33 -23.03 -6.44
N PHE A 40 4.96 -21.90 -6.73
CA PHE A 40 6.25 -21.85 -7.39
C PHE A 40 7.35 -22.64 -6.66
N PRO A 41 7.42 -22.65 -5.31
CA PRO A 41 8.40 -23.47 -4.60
C PRO A 41 8.34 -24.95 -4.98
N ASP A 42 7.16 -25.51 -5.21
CA ASP A 42 7.02 -26.93 -5.58
C ASP A 42 7.57 -27.25 -6.97
N PHE A 43 7.62 -26.25 -7.85
CA PHE A 43 7.99 -26.41 -9.25
C PHE A 43 9.28 -25.69 -9.62
N ILE A 44 9.97 -25.09 -8.64
CA ILE A 44 11.20 -24.31 -8.88
C ILE A 44 12.30 -25.15 -9.53
N TRP A 45 12.33 -26.47 -9.27
CA TRP A 45 13.29 -27.39 -9.90
C TRP A 45 13.11 -27.46 -11.42
N ILE A 46 11.88 -27.34 -11.93
CA ILE A 46 11.60 -27.25 -13.36
C ILE A 46 12.11 -25.92 -13.90
N ALA A 47 11.87 -24.84 -13.16
CA ALA A 47 12.34 -23.51 -13.55
C ALA A 47 13.86 -23.45 -13.64
N LEU A 48 14.59 -24.09 -12.73
CA LEU A 48 16.06 -24.22 -12.77
C LEU A 48 16.55 -24.92 -14.05
N ILE A 49 15.90 -26.01 -14.46
CA ILE A 49 16.22 -26.73 -15.69
C ILE A 49 15.96 -25.84 -16.92
N VAL A 50 14.82 -25.14 -16.94
CA VAL A 50 14.44 -24.25 -18.05
C VAL A 50 15.38 -23.05 -18.15
N ASP A 51 15.76 -22.45 -17.03
CA ASP A 51 16.66 -21.31 -16.97
C ASP A 51 18.07 -21.69 -17.45
N TYR A 52 18.60 -22.82 -16.97
CA TYR A 52 19.96 -23.25 -17.29
C TYR A 52 20.15 -23.65 -18.75
N TYR A 53 19.25 -24.50 -19.29
CA TYR A 53 19.41 -25.03 -20.65
C TYR A 53 18.76 -24.14 -21.73
N GLY A 54 17.98 -23.15 -21.31
CA GLY A 54 17.09 -22.41 -22.19
C GLY A 54 15.89 -23.25 -22.66
N ARG A 55 14.89 -22.55 -23.18
CA ARG A 55 13.53 -23.07 -23.38
C ARG A 55 13.42 -24.36 -24.20
N ARG A 56 13.94 -24.37 -25.44
CA ARG A 56 13.79 -25.53 -26.34
C ARG A 56 14.58 -26.75 -25.85
N PRO A 57 15.87 -26.65 -25.49
CA PRO A 57 16.61 -27.78 -24.96
C PRO A 57 16.01 -28.32 -23.64
N ALA A 58 15.58 -27.43 -22.75
CA ALA A 58 14.95 -27.83 -21.49
C ALA A 58 13.66 -28.64 -21.70
N PHE A 59 12.79 -28.24 -22.63
CA PHE A 59 11.58 -29.02 -22.93
C PHE A 59 11.89 -30.41 -23.48
N ALA A 60 12.94 -30.55 -24.30
CA ALA A 60 13.39 -31.86 -24.76
C ALA A 60 13.89 -32.72 -23.58
N ILE A 61 14.75 -32.17 -22.72
CA ILE A 61 15.25 -32.82 -21.50
C ILE A 61 14.09 -33.28 -20.60
N LEU A 62 13.14 -32.39 -20.30
CA LEU A 62 11.97 -32.69 -19.48
C LEU A 62 11.09 -33.78 -20.11
N SER A 63 10.97 -33.81 -21.44
CA SER A 63 10.25 -34.89 -22.13
C SER A 63 10.94 -36.26 -21.97
N PHE A 64 12.27 -36.30 -21.93
CA PHE A 64 13.02 -37.53 -21.68
C PHE A 64 12.87 -37.98 -20.21
N ILE A 65 12.93 -37.04 -19.27
CA ILE A 65 12.64 -37.29 -17.85
C ILE A 65 11.24 -37.90 -17.72
N PHE A 66 10.22 -37.30 -18.34
CA PHE A 66 8.83 -37.81 -18.30
C PHE A 66 8.70 -39.22 -18.89
N ASN A 67 9.44 -39.53 -19.96
CA ASN A 67 9.43 -40.87 -20.53
C ASN A 67 10.08 -41.93 -19.63
N ASP A 68 11.10 -41.54 -18.86
CA ASP A 68 11.72 -42.43 -17.87
C ASP A 68 10.88 -42.53 -16.58
N ILE A 69 10.16 -41.48 -16.18
CA ILE A 69 9.18 -41.53 -15.06
C ILE A 69 8.13 -42.64 -15.28
N LYS A 70 7.72 -42.91 -16.52
CA LYS A 70 6.78 -44.01 -16.84
C LYS A 70 7.31 -45.41 -16.48
N LYS A 71 8.61 -45.53 -16.22
CA LYS A 71 9.31 -46.79 -15.92
C LYS A 71 9.59 -46.97 -14.42
N LEU A 72 9.19 -45.99 -13.59
CA LEU A 72 9.31 -46.10 -12.14
C LEU A 72 8.57 -47.33 -11.61
N SER A 73 9.03 -47.85 -10.47
CA SER A 73 8.41 -48.99 -9.80
C SER A 73 7.00 -48.70 -9.24
N PHE A 74 6.57 -47.42 -9.25
CA PHE A 74 5.33 -46.93 -8.68
C PHE A 74 4.62 -45.90 -9.58
N GLU A 75 3.34 -45.63 -9.33
CA GLU A 75 2.61 -44.56 -10.01
C GLU A 75 3.06 -43.19 -9.48
N PHE A 76 3.73 -42.42 -10.34
CA PHE A 76 4.21 -41.09 -10.00
C PHE A 76 3.10 -40.04 -10.20
N GLU A 77 2.65 -39.43 -9.09
CA GLU A 77 1.40 -38.70 -9.09
C GLU A 77 1.51 -37.21 -9.38
N SER A 78 2.60 -36.56 -8.96
CA SER A 78 2.74 -35.10 -9.03
C SER A 78 4.19 -34.69 -9.22
N LEU A 79 4.42 -33.54 -9.87
CA LEU A 79 5.75 -32.94 -10.01
C LEU A 79 6.14 -32.02 -8.84
N GLN A 80 5.29 -31.91 -7.83
CA GLN A 80 5.53 -31.05 -6.68
C GLN A 80 6.66 -31.59 -5.82
N LEU A 81 7.62 -30.73 -5.43
CA LEU A 81 8.66 -31.11 -4.48
C LEU A 81 8.08 -31.61 -3.15
N SER A 82 7.00 -31.01 -2.65
CA SER A 82 6.35 -31.50 -1.43
C SER A 82 5.84 -32.94 -1.58
N TYR A 83 5.32 -33.32 -2.75
CA TYR A 83 4.93 -34.69 -3.03
C TYR A 83 6.14 -35.60 -3.11
N ILE A 84 7.18 -35.21 -3.86
CA ILE A 84 8.41 -35.99 -4.02
C ILE A 84 9.04 -36.28 -2.65
N PHE A 85 9.13 -35.28 -1.77
CA PHE A 85 9.67 -35.45 -0.42
C PHE A 85 8.76 -36.24 0.52
N SER A 86 7.48 -36.41 0.19
CA SER A 86 6.56 -37.28 0.95
C SER A 86 6.68 -38.75 0.59
N LEU A 87 7.40 -39.10 -0.48
CA LEU A 87 7.64 -40.47 -0.89
C LEU A 87 8.64 -41.17 0.05
N GLU A 88 8.57 -42.49 0.10
CA GLU A 88 9.59 -43.33 0.75
C GLU A 88 10.97 -43.11 0.08
N ASN A 89 12.05 -43.25 0.85
CA ASN A 89 13.40 -42.94 0.38
C ASN A 89 13.77 -43.69 -0.89
N GLU A 90 13.43 -44.98 -1.02
CA GLU A 90 13.72 -45.78 -2.21
C GLU A 90 13.06 -45.19 -3.47
N LYS A 91 11.82 -44.68 -3.34
CA LYS A 91 11.08 -44.05 -4.44
C LYS A 91 11.63 -42.67 -4.79
N GLN A 92 12.14 -41.93 -3.81
CA GLN A 92 12.84 -40.67 -4.04
C GLN A 92 14.15 -40.91 -4.80
N GLU A 93 14.93 -41.92 -4.39
CA GLU A 93 16.19 -42.29 -5.06
C GLU A 93 15.95 -42.66 -6.53
N GLU A 94 14.96 -43.50 -6.84
CA GLU A 94 14.60 -43.84 -8.23
C GLU A 94 14.32 -42.58 -9.07
N PHE A 95 13.61 -41.60 -8.50
CA PHE A 95 13.32 -40.34 -9.18
C PHE A 95 14.58 -39.47 -9.36
N TYR A 96 15.43 -39.35 -8.33
CA TYR A 96 16.66 -38.58 -8.40
C TYR A 96 17.67 -39.16 -9.40
N GLU A 97 17.76 -40.48 -9.51
CA GLU A 97 18.57 -41.15 -10.52
C GLU A 97 18.08 -40.85 -11.95
N ILE A 98 16.75 -40.80 -12.16
CA ILE A 98 16.20 -40.36 -13.45
C ILE A 98 16.61 -38.91 -13.74
N LEU A 99 16.55 -38.00 -12.76
CA LEU A 99 16.99 -36.62 -12.97
C LEU A 99 18.48 -36.59 -13.36
N LEU A 100 19.36 -37.21 -12.57
CA LEU A 100 20.82 -37.18 -12.80
C LEU A 100 21.25 -37.84 -14.12
N LYS A 101 20.42 -38.69 -14.72
CA LYS A 101 20.66 -39.23 -16.06
C LYS A 101 20.54 -38.17 -17.17
N HIS A 102 19.72 -37.15 -16.97
CA HIS A 102 19.37 -36.16 -18.00
C HIS A 102 19.89 -34.74 -17.68
N ILE A 103 20.20 -34.43 -16.42
CA ILE A 103 20.67 -33.11 -16.00
C ILE A 103 21.96 -33.19 -15.17
N ASN A 104 22.77 -32.13 -15.24
CA ASN A 104 23.93 -31.97 -14.37
C ASN A 104 23.50 -31.65 -12.93
N ILE A 105 24.19 -32.22 -11.95
CA ILE A 105 23.95 -32.00 -10.51
C ILE A 105 23.94 -30.51 -10.11
N GLU A 106 24.76 -29.68 -10.77
CA GLU A 106 24.89 -28.24 -10.52
C GLU A 106 23.58 -27.46 -10.68
N ILE A 107 22.62 -27.99 -11.44
CA ILE A 107 21.35 -27.32 -11.74
C ILE A 107 20.44 -27.29 -10.52
N LEU A 108 20.45 -28.36 -9.70
CA LEU A 108 19.65 -28.45 -8.49
C LEU A 108 20.45 -28.17 -7.21
N ASN A 109 21.78 -28.08 -7.31
CA ASN A 109 22.67 -27.68 -6.21
C ASN A 109 22.26 -26.37 -5.49
N PRO A 110 21.66 -25.34 -6.14
CA PRO A 110 21.16 -24.16 -5.43
C PRO A 110 20.10 -24.47 -4.37
N LEU A 111 19.23 -25.46 -4.61
CA LEU A 111 18.16 -25.82 -3.68
C LEU A 111 18.67 -26.49 -2.40
N THR A 112 19.92 -26.93 -2.37
CA THR A 112 20.50 -27.54 -1.16
C THR A 112 20.72 -26.52 -0.03
N ILE A 113 20.59 -25.20 -0.31
CA ILE A 113 20.54 -24.19 0.77
C ILE A 113 19.27 -24.36 1.60
N VAL A 114 18.15 -24.65 0.94
CA VAL A 114 16.84 -24.78 1.57
C VAL A 114 16.61 -26.19 2.12
N PHE A 115 17.25 -27.18 1.50
CA PHE A 115 17.05 -28.59 1.78
C PHE A 115 18.33 -29.22 2.34
N ASN A 116 18.80 -28.71 3.49
CA ASN A 116 19.99 -29.21 4.22
C ASN A 116 19.67 -29.81 5.60
N SER A 117 18.39 -29.86 5.99
CA SER A 117 17.93 -30.41 7.27
C SER A 117 17.89 -31.94 7.26
N GLU A 118 17.85 -32.56 8.45
CA GLU A 118 17.77 -34.03 8.63
C GLU A 118 16.63 -34.66 7.78
N ASP A 119 15.45 -34.04 7.76
CA ASP A 119 14.29 -34.54 6.98
C ASP A 119 14.47 -34.51 5.45
N LYS A 120 15.54 -33.88 4.95
CA LYS A 120 15.84 -33.73 3.50
C LYS A 120 17.29 -34.10 3.16
N GLU A 121 17.95 -34.83 4.06
CA GLU A 121 19.34 -35.26 3.90
C GLU A 121 19.57 -36.01 2.58
N LEU A 122 18.58 -36.80 2.14
CA LEU A 122 18.66 -37.54 0.89
C LEU A 122 18.79 -36.63 -0.33
N PHE A 123 18.00 -35.56 -0.42
CA PHE A 123 18.11 -34.59 -1.50
C PHE A 123 19.48 -33.90 -1.48
N PHE A 124 19.94 -33.49 -0.29
CA PHE A 124 21.26 -32.89 -0.12
C PHE A 124 22.37 -33.82 -0.63
N LYS A 125 22.33 -35.11 -0.25
CA LYS A 125 23.31 -36.12 -0.69
C LYS A 125 23.38 -36.27 -2.22
N TYR A 126 22.25 -36.22 -2.91
CA TYR A 126 22.20 -36.41 -4.37
C TYR A 126 22.56 -35.16 -5.16
N PHE A 127 22.26 -33.96 -4.65
CA PHE A 127 22.37 -32.72 -5.41
C PHE A 127 23.41 -31.72 -4.90
N PHE A 128 23.99 -31.95 -3.72
CA PHE A 128 25.08 -31.11 -3.22
C PHE A 128 26.36 -31.37 -4.02
N LYS A 129 26.94 -30.28 -4.53
CA LYS A 129 28.26 -30.28 -5.15
C LYS A 129 29.09 -29.13 -4.60
N GLU A 130 30.29 -29.45 -4.13
CA GLU A 130 31.29 -28.46 -3.72
C GLU A 130 31.69 -27.55 -4.89
N GLY A 131 32.07 -26.30 -4.58
CA GLY A 131 32.57 -25.34 -5.56
C GLY A 131 31.58 -24.25 -5.97
N MET A 132 30.35 -24.25 -5.43
CA MET A 132 29.39 -23.14 -5.58
C MET A 132 29.11 -22.52 -4.21
N SER A 133 29.38 -21.22 -4.06
CA SER A 133 29.18 -20.49 -2.81
C SER A 133 27.70 -20.30 -2.47
N VAL A 134 27.40 -19.96 -1.22
CA VAL A 134 26.02 -19.65 -0.79
C VAL A 134 25.46 -18.46 -1.59
N GLU A 135 26.27 -17.43 -1.79
CA GLU A 135 25.88 -16.23 -2.54
C GLU A 135 25.62 -16.54 -4.02
N GLU A 136 26.39 -17.43 -4.65
CA GLU A 136 26.17 -17.86 -6.03
C GLU A 136 24.86 -18.62 -6.17
N LYS A 137 24.59 -19.57 -5.26
CA LYS A 137 23.33 -20.30 -5.19
C LYS A 137 22.14 -19.37 -4.99
N LEU A 138 22.23 -18.42 -4.06
CA LEU A 138 21.18 -17.42 -3.83
C LEU A 138 20.92 -16.59 -5.08
N LYS A 139 21.96 -16.10 -5.77
CA LYS A 139 21.80 -15.33 -7.02
C LYS A 139 21.05 -16.11 -8.11
N ILE A 140 21.33 -17.41 -8.25
CA ILE A 140 20.61 -18.28 -9.19
C ILE A 140 19.13 -18.36 -8.78
N LEU A 141 18.84 -18.63 -7.50
CA LEU A 141 17.46 -18.70 -7.00
C LEU A 141 16.72 -17.37 -7.14
N GLU A 142 17.38 -16.24 -6.89
CA GLU A 142 16.83 -14.89 -7.09
C GLU A 142 16.43 -14.68 -8.55
N SER A 143 17.35 -14.94 -9.50
CA SER A 143 17.11 -14.84 -10.94
C SER A 143 15.93 -15.70 -11.40
N VAL A 144 15.91 -16.97 -10.95
CA VAL A 144 14.84 -17.91 -11.29
C VAL A 144 13.50 -17.48 -10.66
N THR A 145 13.52 -16.95 -9.45
CA THR A 145 12.31 -16.47 -8.79
C THR A 145 11.74 -15.23 -9.49
N ASP A 146 12.58 -14.32 -9.97
CA ASP A 146 12.15 -13.15 -10.75
C ASP A 146 11.56 -13.54 -12.12
N ASN A 147 12.27 -14.40 -12.86
CA ASN A 147 11.90 -14.76 -14.22
C ASN A 147 10.64 -15.66 -14.27
N TYR A 148 10.47 -16.55 -13.30
CA TYR A 148 9.46 -17.61 -13.32
C TYR A 148 8.40 -17.50 -12.21
N GLY A 149 8.64 -16.70 -11.16
CA GLY A 149 7.73 -16.57 -10.01
C GLY A 149 6.53 -15.64 -10.25
N HIS A 150 6.57 -14.77 -11.25
CA HIS A 150 5.43 -13.89 -11.56
C HIS A 150 4.41 -14.58 -12.48
N ASN A 151 3.18 -14.81 -12.01
CA ASN A 151 2.14 -15.62 -12.70
C ASN A 151 1.79 -15.23 -14.16
N LYS A 152 2.23 -14.05 -14.62
CA LYS A 152 1.98 -13.55 -15.99
C LYS A 152 3.26 -13.41 -16.81
N SER A 153 4.41 -13.83 -16.28
CA SER A 153 5.65 -13.84 -17.04
C SER A 153 5.65 -14.95 -18.09
N ASP A 154 6.52 -14.81 -19.07
CA ASP A 154 6.74 -15.84 -20.08
C ASP A 154 7.35 -17.09 -19.41
N GLY A 155 8.30 -16.91 -18.49
CA GLY A 155 8.90 -17.98 -17.71
C GLY A 155 7.87 -18.77 -16.89
N SER A 156 6.98 -18.11 -16.14
CA SER A 156 5.94 -18.83 -15.37
C SER A 156 5.06 -19.69 -16.27
N THR A 157 4.82 -19.23 -17.50
CA THR A 157 3.98 -19.95 -18.47
C THR A 157 4.69 -21.16 -19.04
N ASP A 158 6.01 -21.09 -19.20
CA ASP A 158 6.84 -22.24 -19.59
C ASP A 158 6.80 -23.35 -18.54
N VAL A 159 6.91 -22.99 -17.24
CA VAL A 159 6.78 -23.97 -16.15
C VAL A 159 5.36 -24.55 -16.11
N GLN A 160 4.33 -23.71 -16.21
CA GLN A 160 2.93 -24.16 -16.27
C GLN A 160 2.67 -25.09 -17.45
N TYR A 161 3.26 -24.81 -18.62
CA TYR A 161 3.19 -25.67 -19.78
C TYR A 161 3.80 -27.05 -19.50
N VAL A 162 4.98 -27.11 -18.87
CA VAL A 162 5.61 -28.39 -18.48
C VAL A 162 4.69 -29.18 -17.55
N ILE A 163 4.11 -28.54 -16.55
CA ILE A 163 3.17 -29.19 -15.62
C ILE A 163 1.94 -29.73 -16.36
N LEU A 164 1.36 -28.95 -17.29
CA LEU A 164 0.26 -29.41 -18.14
C LEU A 164 0.65 -30.65 -18.95
N THR A 165 1.85 -30.67 -19.55
CA THR A 165 2.30 -31.81 -20.35
C THR A 165 2.49 -33.07 -19.52
N PHE A 166 2.88 -32.96 -18.25
CA PHE A 166 2.93 -34.09 -17.33
C PHE A 166 1.53 -34.66 -17.05
N TYR A 167 0.57 -33.81 -16.66
CA TYR A 167 -0.80 -34.29 -16.40
C TYR A 167 -1.51 -34.82 -17.63
N MET A 168 -1.13 -34.35 -18.82
CA MET A 168 -1.64 -34.85 -20.09
C MET A 168 -1.01 -36.20 -20.50
N THR A 169 0.32 -36.34 -20.42
CA THR A 169 1.02 -37.50 -21.01
C THR A 169 1.36 -38.62 -20.03
N ILE A 170 1.48 -38.30 -18.74
CA ILE A 170 1.80 -39.25 -17.67
C ILE A 170 0.53 -39.65 -16.94
N ARG A 171 -0.18 -38.67 -16.35
CA ARG A 171 -1.42 -38.95 -15.62
C ARG A 171 -2.64 -39.18 -16.52
N GLN A 172 -2.57 -38.76 -17.79
CA GLN A 172 -3.65 -38.90 -18.77
C GLN A 172 -5.00 -38.32 -18.28
N ILE A 173 -4.98 -37.22 -17.51
CA ILE A 173 -6.19 -36.59 -16.96
C ILE A 173 -6.81 -35.61 -17.97
N ILE A 174 -6.01 -35.08 -18.89
CA ILE A 174 -6.44 -34.10 -19.90
C ILE A 174 -6.71 -34.83 -21.22
N HIS A 175 -7.95 -34.74 -21.71
CA HIS A 175 -8.37 -35.28 -23.00
C HIS A 175 -8.97 -34.20 -23.88
N PHE A 176 -8.66 -34.24 -25.18
CA PHE A 176 -9.21 -33.31 -26.17
C PHE A 176 -10.26 -33.98 -27.04
N THR A 177 -11.37 -33.29 -27.27
CA THR A 177 -12.28 -33.62 -28.36
C THR A 177 -11.73 -33.05 -29.68
N LYS A 178 -12.11 -33.65 -30.81
CA LYS A 178 -11.58 -33.30 -32.14
C LYS A 178 -11.80 -31.84 -32.55
N ASP A 179 -12.77 -31.16 -31.93
CA ASP A 179 -13.20 -29.82 -32.31
C ASP A 179 -12.43 -28.69 -31.60
N VAL A 180 -11.59 -29.00 -30.60
CA VAL A 180 -10.86 -27.98 -29.82
C VAL A 180 -9.46 -27.71 -30.41
N LYS A 181 -9.44 -27.26 -31.68
CA LYS A 181 -8.20 -27.07 -32.44
C LYS A 181 -7.20 -26.10 -31.79
N ILE A 182 -7.68 -24.99 -31.23
CA ILE A 182 -6.81 -23.95 -30.65
C ILE A 182 -6.05 -24.46 -29.41
N ALA A 183 -6.71 -25.24 -28.54
CA ALA A 183 -6.06 -25.80 -27.35
C ALA A 183 -5.01 -26.84 -27.73
N PHE A 184 -5.32 -27.66 -28.74
CA PHE A 184 -4.37 -28.63 -29.29
C PHE A 184 -3.16 -27.94 -29.91
N ASP A 185 -3.37 -26.95 -30.80
CA ASP A 185 -2.30 -26.20 -31.45
C ASP A 185 -1.43 -25.49 -30.42
N ALA A 186 -2.04 -24.86 -29.41
CA ALA A 186 -1.31 -24.26 -28.30
C ALA A 186 -0.41 -25.28 -27.62
N LEU A 187 -0.92 -26.44 -27.18
CA LEU A 187 -0.08 -27.41 -26.48
C LEU A 187 0.98 -28.07 -27.39
N TYR A 188 0.66 -28.31 -28.66
CA TYR A 188 1.59 -28.99 -29.56
C TYR A 188 2.73 -28.07 -30.03
N TYR A 189 2.40 -26.84 -30.42
CA TYR A 189 3.35 -25.90 -31.00
C TYR A 189 4.03 -24.97 -29.98
N TYR A 190 3.45 -24.77 -28.78
CA TYR A 190 4.03 -23.86 -27.78
C TYR A 190 5.51 -24.13 -27.51
N GLN A 191 5.92 -25.38 -27.33
CA GLN A 191 7.32 -25.74 -27.10
C GLN A 191 8.27 -25.37 -28.26
N LYS A 192 7.76 -25.21 -29.48
CA LYS A 192 8.53 -24.92 -30.70
C LYS A 192 8.54 -23.43 -31.04
N THR A 193 7.49 -22.70 -30.71
CA THR A 193 7.30 -21.27 -31.00
C THR A 193 8.08 -20.39 -30.02
N ASN A 194 8.75 -19.32 -30.46
CA ASN A 194 9.42 -18.35 -29.58
C ASN A 194 8.40 -17.36 -28.95
N HIS A 195 8.68 -16.84 -27.76
CA HIS A 195 7.81 -15.89 -27.04
C HIS A 195 7.52 -14.59 -27.81
N GLU A 196 8.43 -14.18 -28.70
CA GLU A 196 8.27 -12.99 -29.54
C GLU A 196 7.31 -13.20 -30.72
N GLU A 197 7.02 -14.45 -31.09
CA GLU A 197 6.17 -14.78 -32.24
C GLU A 197 4.69 -14.46 -31.97
N TRP A 198 3.95 -14.13 -33.04
CA TRP A 198 2.58 -13.61 -32.90
C TRP A 198 1.62 -14.65 -32.32
N GLU A 199 1.85 -15.93 -32.62
CA GLU A 199 1.07 -17.08 -32.16
C GLU A 199 1.04 -17.16 -30.63
N MET A 200 2.10 -16.71 -29.95
CA MET A 200 2.18 -16.72 -28.49
C MET A 200 1.21 -15.78 -27.80
N ARG A 201 0.63 -14.81 -28.53
CA ARG A 201 -0.49 -14.00 -28.04
C ARG A 201 -1.75 -14.85 -27.80
N THR A 202 -1.86 -15.98 -28.48
CA THR A 202 -2.93 -16.96 -28.28
C THR A 202 -2.47 -18.10 -27.38
N TYR A 203 -1.28 -18.65 -27.62
CA TYR A 203 -0.84 -19.86 -26.90
C TYR A 203 -0.64 -19.63 -25.41
N ARG A 204 -0.01 -18.52 -24.98
CA ARG A 204 0.22 -18.24 -23.55
C ARG A 204 -1.09 -18.12 -22.75
N PRO A 205 -2.08 -17.29 -23.17
CA PRO A 205 -3.38 -17.28 -22.50
C PRO A 205 -4.06 -18.65 -22.45
N THR A 206 -3.97 -19.44 -23.52
CA THR A 206 -4.54 -20.79 -23.55
C THR A 206 -3.87 -21.70 -22.53
N VAL A 207 -2.53 -21.76 -22.50
CA VAL A 207 -1.75 -22.52 -21.49
C VAL A 207 -2.15 -22.09 -20.08
N ARG A 208 -2.15 -20.79 -19.78
CA ARG A 208 -2.51 -20.28 -18.44
C ARG A 208 -3.95 -20.63 -18.05
N SER A 209 -4.89 -20.53 -18.99
CA SER A 209 -6.29 -20.88 -18.75
C SER A 209 -6.46 -22.38 -18.48
N MET A 210 -5.75 -23.22 -19.22
CA MET A 210 -5.79 -24.67 -19.02
C MET A 210 -5.13 -25.07 -17.71
N PHE A 211 -3.99 -24.46 -17.37
CA PHE A 211 -3.39 -24.60 -16.04
C PHE A 211 -4.38 -24.19 -14.94
N GLY A 212 -5.15 -23.12 -15.19
CA GLY A 212 -6.30 -22.68 -14.40
C GLY A 212 -7.34 -23.79 -14.10
N SER A 213 -7.54 -24.73 -15.01
CA SER A 213 -8.47 -25.87 -14.79
C SER A 213 -7.90 -27.00 -13.95
N LEU A 214 -6.56 -27.14 -13.87
CA LEU A 214 -5.89 -28.13 -13.02
C LEU A 214 -5.64 -27.64 -11.59
N GLN A 215 -6.06 -26.42 -11.29
CA GLN A 215 -5.81 -25.75 -10.02
C GLN A 215 -6.23 -26.59 -8.82
N TYR A 216 -7.37 -27.27 -8.85
CA TYR A 216 -7.79 -28.12 -7.73
C TYR A 216 -6.82 -29.29 -7.44
N LEU A 217 -6.19 -29.85 -8.49
CA LEU A 217 -5.23 -30.95 -8.37
C LEU A 217 -3.86 -30.46 -7.88
N ILE A 218 -3.49 -29.25 -8.28
CA ILE A 218 -2.17 -28.66 -8.01
C ILE A 218 -2.17 -27.92 -6.67
N TYR A 219 -3.22 -27.15 -6.35
CA TYR A 219 -3.28 -26.27 -5.19
C TYR A 219 -3.49 -26.96 -3.84
N LYS A 220 -3.53 -28.29 -3.81
CA LYS A 220 -3.43 -29.06 -2.57
C LYS A 220 -1.95 -29.14 -2.14
N HIS A 221 -1.31 -27.98 -2.01
CA HIS A 221 0.09 -27.86 -1.60
C HIS A 221 0.25 -28.15 -0.12
N ASP A 222 1.41 -28.69 0.24
CA ASP A 222 1.80 -28.76 1.64
C ASP A 222 2.17 -27.36 2.14
N SER A 223 1.23 -26.74 2.85
CA SER A 223 1.42 -25.39 3.40
C SER A 223 2.59 -25.29 4.38
N VAL A 224 3.01 -26.40 5.01
CA VAL A 224 4.18 -26.44 5.89
C VAL A 224 5.44 -26.39 5.04
N PHE A 225 5.52 -27.21 3.99
CA PHE A 225 6.63 -27.20 3.03
C PHE A 225 6.86 -25.79 2.45
N ILE A 226 5.80 -25.15 1.94
CA ILE A 226 5.89 -23.82 1.32
C ILE A 226 6.36 -22.75 2.33
N LYS A 227 5.85 -22.78 3.56
CA LYS A 227 6.26 -21.84 4.60
C LYS A 227 7.71 -22.01 4.99
N LEU A 228 8.17 -23.25 5.16
CA LEU A 228 9.56 -23.56 5.46
C LEU A 228 10.47 -23.11 4.31
N PHE A 229 10.09 -23.41 3.06
CA PHE A 229 10.87 -23.00 1.89
C PHE A 229 11.19 -21.49 1.88
N TRP A 230 10.16 -20.65 2.05
CA TRP A 230 10.37 -19.20 2.08
C TRP A 230 11.05 -18.71 3.35
N LYS A 231 10.84 -19.39 4.49
CA LYS A 231 11.50 -19.07 5.74
C LYS A 231 13.02 -19.28 5.64
N GLU A 232 13.46 -20.44 5.15
CA GLU A 232 14.89 -20.74 5.00
C GLU A 232 15.57 -19.71 4.08
N LEU A 233 14.95 -19.37 2.95
CA LEU A 233 15.49 -18.35 2.05
C LEU A 233 15.57 -16.96 2.68
N LEU A 234 14.58 -16.60 3.50
CA LEU A 234 14.57 -15.34 4.24
C LEU A 234 15.66 -15.29 5.33
N GLU A 235 15.96 -16.42 5.97
CA GLU A 235 16.96 -16.51 7.04
C GLU A 235 18.39 -16.54 6.51
N VAL A 236 18.60 -17.11 5.31
CA VAL A 236 19.92 -17.20 4.68
C VAL A 236 20.26 -15.96 3.83
N GLY A 237 19.26 -15.33 3.21
CA GLY A 237 19.44 -14.18 2.34
C GLY A 237 19.36 -12.82 3.05
N ASP A 238 20.11 -11.84 2.54
CA ASP A 238 20.01 -10.45 3.01
C ASP A 238 18.84 -9.70 2.36
N CYS A 239 18.29 -8.74 3.11
CA CYS A 239 17.27 -7.83 2.59
C CYS A 239 17.88 -6.80 1.62
N LYS A 240 17.30 -6.69 0.42
CA LYS A 240 17.61 -5.61 -0.54
C LYS A 240 16.59 -4.49 -0.40
N LEU A 241 16.83 -3.56 0.52
CA LEU A 241 15.87 -2.52 0.87
C LEU A 241 15.87 -1.38 -0.14
N LYS A 242 14.68 -0.99 -0.58
CA LYS A 242 14.48 0.21 -1.40
C LYS A 242 13.40 1.10 -0.83
N TYR A 243 13.68 2.39 -0.92
CA TYR A 243 12.76 3.46 -0.57
C TYR A 243 12.97 4.63 -1.53
N GLY A 244 11.87 5.29 -1.86
CA GLY A 244 11.93 6.53 -2.64
C GLY A 244 12.51 7.65 -1.78
N ARG A 245 13.31 8.51 -2.42
CA ARG A 245 13.61 9.85 -1.91
C ARG A 245 12.82 10.82 -2.76
N TYR A 246 11.92 11.57 -2.13
CA TYR A 246 11.21 12.65 -2.79
C TYR A 246 12.10 13.88 -2.80
N GLU A 247 12.29 14.44 -3.99
CA GLU A 247 12.94 15.73 -4.20
C GLU A 247 11.88 16.83 -4.19
N ASN A 248 12.22 17.98 -3.62
CA ASN A 248 11.30 19.12 -3.51
C ASN A 248 11.47 20.00 -4.73
N GLU A 249 10.49 19.95 -5.64
CA GLU A 249 10.50 20.77 -6.86
C GLU A 249 9.85 22.14 -6.64
N TYR A 250 8.89 22.24 -5.71
CA TYR A 250 8.17 23.48 -5.45
C TYR A 250 8.98 24.43 -4.59
N LEU A 251 9.13 25.66 -5.07
CA LEU A 251 9.75 26.78 -4.35
C LEU A 251 8.66 27.79 -3.98
N MET A 252 8.51 28.04 -2.68
CA MET A 252 7.67 29.11 -2.17
C MET A 252 8.43 30.43 -2.24
N ASP A 253 7.73 31.55 -2.47
CA ASP A 253 8.31 32.88 -2.26
C ASP A 253 8.79 33.00 -0.80
N GLU A 254 10.04 33.38 -0.60
CA GLU A 254 10.67 33.50 0.71
C GLU A 254 9.95 34.53 1.61
N ASN A 255 9.29 35.53 1.01
CA ASN A 255 8.55 36.57 1.73
C ASN A 255 7.07 36.19 1.97
N PHE A 256 6.59 35.06 1.46
CA PHE A 256 5.16 34.70 1.51
C PHE A 256 4.57 34.81 2.92
N ILE A 257 5.23 34.18 3.89
CA ILE A 257 4.78 34.18 5.29
C ILE A 257 4.86 35.57 5.91
N GLU A 258 5.94 36.31 5.64
CA GLU A 258 6.14 37.62 6.25
C GLU A 258 5.15 38.65 5.71
N ASP A 259 4.87 38.61 4.41
CA ASP A 259 3.85 39.46 3.81
C ASP A 259 2.45 39.16 4.34
N ILE A 260 2.11 37.88 4.59
CA ILE A 260 0.84 37.53 5.25
C ILE A 260 0.79 38.13 6.65
N LYS A 261 1.87 38.10 7.43
CA LYS A 261 1.89 38.72 8.77
C LYS A 261 1.64 40.22 8.67
N VAL A 262 2.31 40.91 7.75
CA VAL A 262 2.10 42.35 7.51
C VAL A 262 0.66 42.62 7.11
N GLU A 263 0.09 41.79 6.24
CA GLU A 263 -1.28 41.95 5.78
C GLU A 263 -2.30 41.71 6.90
N PHE A 264 -2.11 40.67 7.72
CA PHE A 264 -2.95 40.41 8.89
C PHE A 264 -2.83 41.52 9.93
N GLN A 265 -1.64 42.09 10.14
CA GLN A 265 -1.47 43.25 11.03
C GLN A 265 -2.28 44.46 10.55
N LYS A 266 -2.25 44.78 9.25
CA LYS A 266 -3.08 45.84 8.68
C LYS A 266 -4.56 45.54 8.89
N LEU A 267 -4.99 44.32 8.58
CA LEU A 267 -6.37 43.88 8.74
C LEU A 267 -6.87 44.05 10.19
N ILE A 268 -6.04 43.70 11.18
CA ILE A 268 -6.34 43.88 12.60
C ILE A 268 -6.46 45.36 12.95
N ILE A 269 -5.55 46.22 12.49
CA ILE A 269 -5.59 47.67 12.75
C ILE A 269 -6.86 48.28 12.13
N ASP A 270 -7.19 47.92 10.89
CA ASP A 270 -8.34 48.47 10.17
C ASP A 270 -9.68 48.02 10.80
N ASN A 271 -9.69 46.89 11.50
CA ASN A 271 -10.86 46.32 12.16
C ASN A 271 -10.74 46.31 13.71
N MET A 272 -9.88 47.17 14.28
CA MET A 272 -9.59 47.18 15.73
C MET A 272 -10.86 47.37 16.59
N HIS A 273 -11.87 48.10 16.08
CA HIS A 273 -13.14 48.26 16.76
C HIS A 273 -13.98 46.96 16.80
N SER A 274 -13.87 46.11 15.77
CA SER A 274 -14.56 44.84 15.67
C SER A 274 -13.95 43.77 16.58
N GLU A 275 -12.67 43.88 16.95
CA GLU A 275 -11.99 42.90 17.82
C GLU A 275 -12.67 42.76 19.21
N LEU A 276 -13.34 43.81 19.69
CA LEU A 276 -14.02 43.80 21.00
C LEU A 276 -15.50 43.39 20.94
N GLU A 277 -16.15 43.55 19.78
CA GLU A 277 -17.63 43.46 19.68
C GLU A 277 -18.11 42.47 18.61
N ASP A 278 -17.22 41.97 17.74
CA ASP A 278 -17.53 41.10 16.61
C ASP A 278 -16.86 39.73 16.73
N SER A 279 -17.65 38.76 17.19
CA SER A 279 -17.24 37.35 17.28
C SER A 279 -16.81 36.77 15.92
N LYS A 280 -17.42 37.21 14.80
CA LYS A 280 -17.08 36.76 13.45
C LYS A 280 -15.66 37.18 13.09
N PHE A 281 -15.32 38.45 13.30
CA PHE A 281 -13.96 38.94 13.06
C PHE A 281 -12.96 38.14 13.89
N ASN A 282 -13.21 38.00 15.19
CA ASN A 282 -12.33 37.29 16.12
C ASN A 282 -12.09 35.83 15.73
N VAL A 283 -13.15 35.08 15.38
CA VAL A 283 -13.02 33.69 14.95
C VAL A 283 -12.27 33.60 13.63
N ILE A 284 -12.57 34.44 12.65
CA ILE A 284 -11.91 34.42 11.33
C ILE A 284 -10.41 34.75 11.49
N ILE A 285 -10.07 35.88 12.11
CA ILE A 285 -8.67 36.30 12.23
C ILE A 285 -7.87 35.37 13.14
N GLY A 286 -8.44 34.96 14.28
CA GLY A 286 -7.80 34.06 15.23
C GLY A 286 -7.52 32.68 14.62
N SER A 287 -8.49 32.10 13.92
CA SER A 287 -8.32 30.82 13.23
C SER A 287 -7.32 30.93 12.07
N SER A 288 -7.30 32.07 11.38
CA SER A 288 -6.37 32.33 10.27
C SER A 288 -4.93 32.51 10.75
N VAL A 289 -4.71 33.21 11.86
CA VAL A 289 -3.40 33.31 12.52
C VAL A 289 -2.96 31.95 13.05
N TYR A 290 -3.87 31.13 13.58
CA TYR A 290 -3.57 29.75 13.98
C TYR A 290 -3.12 28.89 12.78
N ALA A 291 -3.82 28.99 11.64
CA ALA A 291 -3.39 28.34 10.39
C ALA A 291 -2.02 28.86 9.91
N LEU A 292 -1.76 30.17 10.02
CA LEU A 292 -0.48 30.78 9.64
C LEU A 292 0.66 30.25 10.52
N LYS A 293 0.42 30.08 11.82
CA LYS A 293 1.38 29.50 12.76
C LYS A 293 1.76 28.08 12.34
N ILE A 294 0.76 27.27 11.99
CA ILE A 294 0.97 25.88 11.51
C ILE A 294 1.76 25.86 10.19
N LEU A 295 1.42 26.75 9.25
CA LEU A 295 2.16 26.87 7.99
C LEU A 295 3.61 27.32 8.23
N ASN A 296 3.83 28.28 9.13
CA ASN A 296 5.17 28.72 9.51
C ASN A 296 5.97 27.58 10.16
N GLU A 297 5.39 26.83 11.10
CA GLU A 297 6.04 25.66 11.70
C GLU A 297 6.37 24.58 10.65
N LEU A 298 5.51 24.37 9.65
CA LEU A 298 5.76 23.43 8.56
C LEU A 298 7.03 23.81 7.78
N VAL A 299 7.22 25.10 7.51
CA VAL A 299 8.37 25.63 6.76
C VAL A 299 9.62 25.70 7.64
N GLU A 300 9.53 26.39 8.79
CA GLU A 300 10.65 26.66 9.71
C GLU A 300 11.28 25.37 10.24
N CYS A 301 10.46 24.37 10.58
CA CYS A 301 10.92 23.07 11.09
C CYS A 301 11.22 22.04 9.99
N ASN A 302 11.21 22.43 8.71
CA ASN A 302 11.47 21.54 7.56
C ASN A 302 10.57 20.28 7.54
N LEU A 303 9.27 20.44 7.81
CA LEU A 303 8.32 19.33 7.96
C LEU A 303 7.65 18.89 6.66
N ARG A 304 7.94 19.55 5.53
CA ARG A 304 7.26 19.36 4.25
C ARG A 304 7.29 17.93 3.68
N ASN A 305 8.26 17.10 4.08
CA ASN A 305 8.36 15.68 3.70
C ASN A 305 8.22 14.73 4.91
N LYS A 306 7.58 15.18 5.99
CA LYS A 306 7.47 14.48 7.28
C LYS A 306 6.01 14.22 7.65
N VAL A 307 5.79 13.26 8.55
CA VAL A 307 4.44 12.93 9.07
C VAL A 307 3.77 14.15 9.71
N MET A 308 4.52 15.03 10.37
CA MET A 308 3.93 16.24 10.94
C MET A 308 3.41 17.21 9.88
N GLY A 309 4.04 17.30 8.70
CA GLY A 309 3.55 18.12 7.60
C GLY A 309 2.19 17.66 7.07
N ARG A 310 1.93 16.35 7.08
CA ARG A 310 0.63 15.74 6.77
C ARG A 310 -0.46 16.23 7.73
N LEU A 311 -0.14 16.27 9.03
CA LEU A 311 -1.04 16.81 10.06
C LEU A 311 -1.26 18.32 9.91
N SER A 312 -0.20 19.07 9.62
CA SER A 312 -0.30 20.51 9.37
C SER A 312 -1.30 20.82 8.23
N LEU A 313 -1.20 20.12 7.09
CA LEU A 313 -2.14 20.28 5.99
C LEU A 313 -3.57 19.95 6.40
N ARG A 314 -3.77 18.81 7.09
CA ARG A 314 -5.10 18.41 7.59
C ARG A 314 -5.75 19.48 8.44
N ILE A 315 -4.99 20.10 9.36
CA ILE A 315 -5.51 21.14 10.26
C ILE A 315 -5.90 22.38 9.46
N ILE A 316 -5.06 22.84 8.51
CA ILE A 316 -5.36 24.01 7.67
C ILE A 316 -6.63 23.78 6.84
N ILE A 317 -6.81 22.57 6.28
CA ILE A 317 -8.04 22.20 5.56
C ILE A 317 -9.27 22.27 6.48
N GLU A 318 -9.17 21.72 7.69
CA GLU A 318 -10.30 21.71 8.63
C GLU A 318 -10.71 23.12 9.06
N ILE A 319 -9.73 24.00 9.31
CA ILE A 319 -9.97 25.41 9.62
C ILE A 319 -10.72 26.08 8.46
N TYR A 320 -10.21 25.96 7.24
CA TYR A 320 -10.83 26.58 6.07
C TYR A 320 -12.28 26.10 5.85
N ILE A 321 -12.52 24.79 5.89
CA ILE A 321 -13.87 24.22 5.72
C ILE A 321 -14.80 24.69 6.85
N MET A 322 -14.32 24.75 8.10
CA MET A 322 -15.13 25.17 9.23
C MET A 322 -15.53 26.65 9.12
N LEU A 323 -14.59 27.55 8.81
CA LEU A 323 -14.87 28.98 8.66
C LEU A 323 -15.86 29.24 7.53
N LYS A 324 -15.66 28.59 6.36
CA LYS A 324 -16.59 28.69 5.23
C LYS A 324 -17.97 28.15 5.59
N PHE A 325 -18.04 27.09 6.40
CA PHE A 325 -19.29 26.48 6.84
C PHE A 325 -20.07 27.37 7.80
N ILE A 326 -19.41 27.92 8.83
CA ILE A 326 -20.06 28.86 9.76
C ILE A 326 -20.59 30.06 8.99
N ASN A 327 -19.77 30.66 8.13
CA ASN A 327 -20.19 31.81 7.33
C ASN A 327 -21.39 31.53 6.41
N ASN A 328 -21.48 30.32 5.85
CA ASN A 328 -22.60 29.93 5.00
C ASN A 328 -23.91 29.71 5.77
N GLU A 329 -23.84 29.31 7.04
CA GLU A 329 -25.04 28.99 7.84
C GLU A 329 -25.49 30.16 8.73
N GLU A 330 -24.63 31.18 8.94
CA GLU A 330 -24.90 32.35 9.80
C GLU A 330 -26.19 33.09 9.40
N ASP A 331 -26.47 33.23 8.10
CA ASP A 331 -27.68 33.90 7.62
C ASP A 331 -28.97 33.18 8.06
N GLU A 332 -28.94 31.85 8.17
CA GLU A 332 -30.06 31.03 8.62
C GLU A 332 -30.08 30.83 10.14
N LYS A 333 -28.92 30.94 10.79
CA LYS A 333 -28.72 30.74 12.23
C LYS A 333 -27.79 31.83 12.78
N PRO A 334 -28.33 32.97 13.20
CA PRO A 334 -27.52 34.03 13.79
C PRO A 334 -26.87 33.57 15.09
N GLY A 335 -25.61 33.95 15.29
CA GLY A 335 -24.85 33.68 16.52
C GLY A 335 -23.97 32.44 16.48
N LEU A 336 -23.74 31.84 15.30
CA LEU A 336 -22.90 30.63 15.20
C LEU A 336 -21.43 30.91 15.51
N TRP A 337 -20.97 32.14 15.32
CA TRP A 337 -19.59 32.53 15.64
C TRP A 337 -19.34 32.48 17.16
N GLU A 338 -20.25 33.01 17.98
CA GLU A 338 -20.19 32.89 19.44
C GLU A 338 -20.33 31.42 19.88
N GLU A 339 -21.32 30.70 19.32
CA GLU A 339 -21.51 29.27 19.63
C GLU A 339 -20.26 28.45 19.29
N TYR A 340 -19.51 28.81 18.24
CA TYR A 340 -18.25 28.15 17.89
C TYR A 340 -17.16 28.38 18.94
N GLN A 341 -17.04 29.61 19.47
CA GLN A 341 -16.11 29.92 20.56
C GLN A 341 -16.49 29.15 21.83
N GLU A 342 -17.78 29.18 22.23
CA GLU A 342 -18.30 28.44 23.38
C GLU A 342 -18.08 26.93 23.23
N TYR A 343 -18.30 26.38 22.03
CA TYR A 343 -18.05 24.97 21.74
C TYR A 343 -16.59 24.59 21.97
N GLY A 344 -15.64 25.43 21.52
CA GLY A 344 -14.21 25.22 21.72
C GLY A 344 -13.81 25.25 23.20
N ILE A 345 -14.20 26.30 23.92
CA ILE A 345 -13.90 26.46 25.36
C ILE A 345 -14.57 25.36 26.19
N GLY A 346 -15.78 24.94 25.83
CA GLY A 346 -16.49 23.82 26.47
C GLY A 346 -15.70 22.50 26.43
N LYS A 347 -14.86 22.27 25.41
CA LYS A 347 -13.95 21.10 25.39
C LYS A 347 -12.85 21.21 26.44
N TYR A 348 -12.32 22.41 26.68
CA TYR A 348 -11.32 22.65 27.72
C TYR A 348 -11.93 22.55 29.12
N LYS A 349 -13.16 23.03 29.32
CA LYS A 349 -13.92 22.82 30.56
C LYS A 349 -14.04 21.33 30.90
N LEU A 350 -14.38 20.49 29.93
CA LEU A 350 -14.45 19.04 30.15
C LEU A 350 -13.11 18.43 30.59
N ILE A 351 -12.00 18.87 29.99
CA ILE A 351 -10.67 18.41 30.35
C ILE A 351 -10.30 18.89 31.76
N LEU A 352 -10.59 20.14 32.09
CA LEU A 352 -10.35 20.73 33.41
C LEU A 352 -11.09 19.98 34.52
N ILE A 353 -12.38 19.67 34.31
CA ILE A 353 -13.18 18.89 35.27
C ILE A 353 -12.53 17.52 35.50
N LYS A 354 -12.14 16.81 34.44
CA LYS A 354 -11.44 15.52 34.54
C LYS A 354 -10.08 15.66 35.22
N ALA A 355 -9.35 16.74 34.96
CA ALA A 355 -8.05 16.97 35.57
C ALA A 355 -8.16 17.17 37.09
N ARG A 356 -9.25 17.77 37.59
CA ARG A 356 -9.54 17.92 39.02
C ARG A 356 -9.85 16.59 39.72
N GLU A 357 -10.20 15.53 38.97
CA GLU A 357 -10.45 14.17 39.49
C GLU A 357 -9.16 13.33 39.62
N ILE A 358 -8.01 13.86 39.19
CA ILE A 358 -6.73 13.16 39.23
C ILE A 358 -5.92 13.65 40.44
N ASP A 359 -5.54 12.72 41.32
CA ASP A 359 -4.84 13.02 42.57
C ASP A 359 -3.40 13.52 42.37
N GLU A 360 -2.68 13.00 41.37
CA GLU A 360 -1.29 13.37 41.07
C GLU A 360 -1.07 13.64 39.56
N PHE A 361 -0.56 14.82 39.24
CA PHE A 361 -0.17 15.25 37.89
C PHE A 361 1.36 15.34 37.81
N GLU A 362 2.04 14.23 37.49
CA GLU A 362 3.50 14.25 37.34
C GLU A 362 3.92 14.60 35.90
N ASN A 363 4.83 15.58 35.76
CA ASN A 363 5.56 15.90 34.53
C ASN A 363 4.71 15.98 33.24
N SER A 364 3.55 16.67 33.31
CA SER A 364 2.65 16.84 32.17
C SER A 364 2.75 18.22 31.51
N HIS A 365 2.53 18.29 30.20
CA HIS A 365 2.36 19.56 29.48
C HIS A 365 0.97 20.18 29.73
N LEU A 366 0.00 19.37 30.16
CA LEU A 366 -1.33 19.87 30.50
C LEU A 366 -1.22 20.72 31.76
N ASN A 367 -1.65 21.98 31.67
CA ASN A 367 -1.61 22.92 32.78
C ASN A 367 -3.05 23.25 33.21
N PRO A 368 -3.56 22.63 34.30
CA PRO A 368 -4.91 22.91 34.80
C PRO A 368 -5.14 24.37 35.18
N THR A 369 -4.12 25.08 35.68
CA THR A 369 -4.23 26.51 36.02
C THR A 369 -4.46 27.37 34.78
N LEU A 370 -3.77 27.06 33.67
CA LEU A 370 -4.01 27.73 32.40
C LEU A 370 -5.41 27.41 31.85
N LEU A 371 -5.84 26.14 31.91
CA LEU A 371 -7.18 25.76 31.47
C LEU A 371 -8.26 26.44 32.30
N ASP A 372 -8.07 26.57 33.61
CA ASP A 372 -8.97 27.28 34.51
C ASP A 372 -9.10 28.76 34.13
N PHE A 373 -7.98 29.43 33.81
CA PHE A 373 -8.00 30.80 33.30
C PHE A 373 -8.76 30.91 31.97
N LEU A 374 -8.44 30.06 30.98
CA LEU A 374 -9.07 30.09 29.66
C LEU A 374 -10.58 29.79 29.72
N VAL A 375 -10.98 28.83 30.55
CA VAL A 375 -12.40 28.49 30.73
C VAL A 375 -13.15 29.66 31.37
N ASN A 376 -12.53 30.44 32.26
CA ASN A 376 -13.20 31.56 32.93
C ASN A 376 -12.98 32.92 32.26
N GLU A 377 -12.39 32.99 31.05
CA GLU A 377 -11.95 34.24 30.42
C GLU A 377 -13.13 35.15 30.02
N GLN A 378 -14.17 34.59 29.41
CA GLN A 378 -15.33 35.36 28.92
C GLN A 378 -16.53 35.28 29.87
N ILE A 379 -16.84 34.09 30.38
CA ILE A 379 -17.99 33.82 31.25
C ILE A 379 -17.53 32.82 32.33
N ASP A 380 -18.03 32.97 33.56
CA ASP A 380 -17.75 32.03 34.65
C ASP A 380 -18.10 30.58 34.27
N GLU A 381 -17.22 29.64 34.63
CA GLU A 381 -17.35 28.20 34.36
C GLU A 381 -18.77 27.70 34.70
N MET A 382 -19.41 28.21 35.77
CA MET A 382 -20.72 27.75 36.22
C MET A 382 -21.85 27.97 35.20
N PHE A 383 -21.69 28.92 34.27
CA PHE A 383 -22.70 29.24 33.25
C PHE A 383 -22.40 28.63 31.88
N GLN A 384 -21.24 27.97 31.71
CA GLN A 384 -20.86 27.36 30.44
C GLN A 384 -21.36 25.92 30.32
N ASN A 385 -21.89 25.54 29.16
CA ASN A 385 -22.29 24.17 28.87
C ASN A 385 -21.19 23.39 28.15
N VAL A 386 -21.18 22.06 28.32
CA VAL A 386 -20.30 21.16 27.56
C VAL A 386 -21.15 20.36 26.57
N ASP A 387 -21.03 20.64 25.27
CA ASP A 387 -21.65 19.81 24.24
C ASP A 387 -20.72 18.66 23.82
N PHE A 388 -21.18 17.41 23.96
CA PHE A 388 -20.45 16.21 23.56
C PHE A 388 -20.58 15.88 22.06
N ARG A 389 -21.49 16.52 21.34
CA ARG A 389 -21.73 16.31 19.91
C ARG A 389 -20.67 17.04 19.07
N ASN A 390 -20.69 16.82 17.75
CA ASN A 390 -19.97 17.67 16.81
C ASN A 390 -20.67 19.02 16.73
N PHE A 391 -19.88 20.10 16.60
CA PHE A 391 -20.40 21.45 16.37
C PHE A 391 -21.41 21.45 15.23
N GLU A 392 -22.54 22.12 15.44
CA GLU A 392 -23.73 22.08 14.60
C GLU A 392 -24.39 20.69 14.51
N ASN A 393 -24.90 20.22 15.65
CA ASN A 393 -25.84 19.10 15.78
C ASN A 393 -25.44 17.79 15.07
N LYS A 394 -24.20 17.33 15.29
CA LYS A 394 -23.62 16.08 14.73
C LYS A 394 -23.18 16.16 13.27
N THR A 395 -23.24 17.33 12.63
CA THR A 395 -22.70 17.50 11.28
C THR A 395 -21.19 17.26 11.32
N ASN A 396 -20.75 16.17 10.71
CA ASN A 396 -19.32 15.86 10.62
C ASN A 396 -18.64 16.75 9.58
N ILE A 397 -17.31 16.79 9.59
CA ILE A 397 -16.52 17.64 8.69
C ILE A 397 -16.79 17.34 7.20
N ARG A 398 -17.12 16.09 6.84
CA ARG A 398 -17.48 15.73 5.47
C ARG A 398 -18.77 16.40 5.03
N ASP A 399 -19.80 16.33 5.86
CA ASP A 399 -21.10 16.94 5.56
C ASP A 399 -20.97 18.46 5.46
N LYS A 400 -20.12 19.08 6.31
CA LYS A 400 -19.77 20.51 6.21
C LYS A 400 -19.10 20.82 4.87
N ALA A 401 -18.09 20.04 4.48
CA ALA A 401 -17.39 20.21 3.20
C ALA A 401 -18.35 20.12 2.00
N ILE A 402 -19.32 19.21 2.04
CA ILE A 402 -20.34 19.08 0.98
C ILE A 402 -21.20 20.35 0.89
N LYS A 403 -21.66 20.88 2.02
CA LYS A 403 -22.48 22.10 2.07
C LYS A 403 -21.78 23.33 1.51
N VAL A 404 -20.46 23.44 1.71
CA VAL A 404 -19.66 24.58 1.23
C VAL A 404 -18.95 24.33 -0.11
N ASN A 405 -19.36 23.30 -0.85
CA ASN A 405 -18.79 22.92 -2.15
C ASN A 405 -17.29 22.55 -2.13
N GLU A 406 -16.77 22.05 -1.01
CA GLU A 406 -15.37 21.61 -0.83
C GLU A 406 -15.24 20.08 -0.70
N LYS A 407 -16.17 19.33 -1.28
CA LYS A 407 -16.19 17.86 -1.22
C LYS A 407 -14.93 17.22 -1.80
N GLU A 408 -14.37 17.78 -2.86
CA GLU A 408 -13.15 17.25 -3.48
C GLU A 408 -11.93 17.45 -2.58
N LEU A 409 -11.80 18.63 -1.98
CA LEU A 409 -10.76 18.91 -0.99
C LEU A 409 -10.82 17.92 0.18
N PHE A 410 -12.04 17.60 0.63
CA PHE A 410 -12.26 16.60 1.67
C PHE A 410 -11.88 15.17 1.23
N ASP A 411 -12.54 14.66 0.18
CA ASP A 411 -12.44 13.24 -0.21
C ASP A 411 -11.02 12.86 -0.69
N VAL A 412 -10.23 13.81 -1.19
CA VAL A 412 -8.88 13.54 -1.72
C VAL A 412 -7.80 13.88 -0.70
N TYR A 413 -7.78 15.12 -0.20
CA TYR A 413 -6.68 15.60 0.64
C TYR A 413 -6.96 15.30 2.11
N TYR A 414 -8.09 15.73 2.65
CA TYR A 414 -8.39 15.55 4.08
C TYR A 414 -8.45 14.06 4.48
N ASP A 415 -9.11 13.21 3.70
CA ASP A 415 -9.23 11.77 4.00
C ASP A 415 -7.88 11.05 3.92
N TYR A 416 -7.03 11.44 2.96
CA TYR A 416 -5.67 10.92 2.86
C TYR A 416 -4.85 11.32 4.09
N GLU A 417 -4.89 12.59 4.48
CA GLU A 417 -4.14 13.09 5.64
C GLU A 417 -4.69 12.59 6.98
N SER A 418 -5.99 12.31 7.06
CA SER A 418 -6.62 11.69 8.23
C SER A 418 -6.08 10.28 8.50
N SER A 419 -5.59 9.58 7.47
CA SER A 419 -4.91 8.30 7.66
C SER A 419 -3.63 8.43 8.50
N TYR A 420 -2.91 9.54 8.36
CA TYR A 420 -1.72 9.83 9.18
C TYR A 420 -2.09 10.22 10.61
N ALA A 421 -3.11 11.06 10.78
CA ALA A 421 -3.61 11.47 12.10
C ALA A 421 -4.05 10.28 12.97
N HIS A 422 -4.65 9.26 12.35
CA HIS A 422 -5.13 8.06 13.04
C HIS A 422 -4.14 6.89 13.05
N GLY A 423 -2.96 7.02 12.43
CA GLY A 423 -1.99 5.92 12.34
C GLY A 423 -2.53 4.71 11.58
N LEU A 424 -3.37 4.92 10.57
CA LEU A 424 -3.93 3.83 9.77
C LEU A 424 -2.85 3.12 8.96
N TRP A 425 -3.05 1.84 8.68
CA TRP A 425 -2.02 1.00 8.04
C TRP A 425 -1.48 1.55 6.72
N GLY A 426 -2.30 2.26 5.92
CA GLY A 426 -1.84 2.92 4.70
C GLY A 426 -0.73 3.95 4.98
N ALA A 427 -0.96 4.83 5.94
CA ALA A 427 0.02 5.82 6.39
C ALA A 427 1.25 5.14 7.02
N VAL A 428 1.06 4.15 7.90
CA VAL A 428 2.16 3.39 8.53
C VAL A 428 3.03 2.71 7.49
N ARG A 429 2.43 2.03 6.51
CA ARG A 429 3.14 1.43 5.38
C ARG A 429 3.95 2.54 4.69
N GLU A 430 3.30 3.64 4.32
CA GLU A 430 3.94 4.67 3.52
C GLU A 430 5.12 5.33 4.26
N SER A 431 4.95 5.75 5.51
CA SER A 431 5.95 6.53 6.25
C SER A 431 7.01 5.69 6.95
N SER A 432 6.66 4.48 7.39
CA SER A 432 7.44 3.77 8.41
C SER A 432 7.89 2.37 7.99
N MET A 433 7.56 1.94 6.77
CA MET A 433 7.96 0.63 6.24
C MET A 433 8.74 0.76 4.93
N LEU A 434 9.86 0.05 4.83
CA LEU A 434 10.66 -0.16 3.64
C LEU A 434 10.17 -1.40 2.88
N LYS A 435 10.41 -1.44 1.57
CA LYS A 435 10.14 -2.61 0.75
C LYS A 435 11.44 -3.36 0.51
N CYS A 436 11.47 -4.66 0.79
CA CYS A 436 12.52 -5.51 0.26
C CYS A 436 12.23 -5.81 -1.21
N GLU A 437 13.21 -5.65 -2.08
CA GLU A 437 13.17 -6.07 -3.49
C GLU A 437 13.86 -7.42 -3.71
N ASN A 438 14.35 -8.09 -2.65
CA ASN A 438 14.84 -9.46 -2.80
C ASN A 438 13.66 -10.38 -3.21
N PRO A 439 13.71 -11.03 -4.39
CA PRO A 439 12.63 -11.89 -4.88
C PRO A 439 12.33 -13.05 -3.94
N LEU A 440 13.38 -13.55 -3.27
CA LEU A 440 13.30 -14.66 -2.32
C LEU A 440 12.59 -14.28 -1.02
N HIS A 441 12.46 -12.98 -0.72
CA HIS A 441 11.81 -12.47 0.49
C HIS A 441 10.35 -12.05 0.21
N LEU A 442 9.81 -12.38 -0.98
CA LEU A 442 8.43 -12.14 -1.39
C LEU A 442 7.97 -10.67 -1.26
N GLY A 443 8.93 -9.75 -1.33
CA GLY A 443 8.72 -8.34 -1.08
C GLY A 443 8.07 -8.06 0.27
N HIS A 444 8.52 -8.68 1.36
CA HIS A 444 8.03 -8.32 2.70
C HIS A 444 8.26 -6.82 3.01
N ASN A 445 7.58 -6.32 4.04
CA ASN A 445 7.80 -4.97 4.53
C ASN A 445 8.79 -5.02 5.70
N VAL A 446 9.76 -4.12 5.73
CA VAL A 446 10.77 -4.02 6.79
C VAL A 446 10.60 -2.68 7.52
N PRO A 447 10.48 -2.64 8.85
CA PRO A 447 10.37 -1.38 9.59
C PRO A 447 11.56 -0.46 9.33
N ASP A 448 11.29 0.82 9.04
CA ASP A 448 12.33 1.84 8.84
C ASP A 448 12.84 2.40 10.18
N VAL A 449 13.46 1.54 10.99
CA VAL A 449 13.97 1.92 12.34
C VAL A 449 15.05 3.01 12.30
N HIS A 450 15.67 3.21 11.15
CA HIS A 450 16.70 4.22 10.93
C HIS A 450 16.14 5.52 10.31
N LEU A 451 14.83 5.60 10.07
CA LEU A 451 14.12 6.78 9.57
C LEU A 451 14.71 7.32 8.24
N ASN A 452 15.10 6.41 7.35
CA ASN A 452 15.74 6.76 6.07
C ASN A 452 14.77 7.36 5.04
N LYS A 453 13.49 7.00 5.12
CA LYS A 453 12.48 7.37 4.14
C LYS A 453 11.92 8.76 4.41
N ASN A 454 11.67 9.52 3.33
CA ASN A 454 10.87 10.74 3.37
C ASN A 454 9.54 10.55 2.62
N LEU A 455 8.60 11.49 2.83
CA LEU A 455 7.30 11.53 2.17
C LEU A 455 7.31 12.54 1.02
N ALA A 456 6.33 12.43 0.12
CA ALA A 456 6.11 13.44 -0.91
C ALA A 456 5.92 14.83 -0.27
N ASP A 457 6.30 15.86 -1.02
CA ASP A 457 6.24 17.25 -0.55
C ASP A 457 4.79 17.72 -0.35
N VAL A 458 4.46 18.16 0.88
CA VAL A 458 3.12 18.66 1.24
C VAL A 458 2.97 20.18 1.09
N LEU A 459 4.08 20.91 0.93
CA LEU A 459 4.04 22.38 0.90
C LEU A 459 3.17 22.95 -0.24
N PRO A 460 3.18 22.41 -1.48
CA PRO A 460 2.32 22.92 -2.55
C PRO A 460 0.83 22.88 -2.17
N ASP A 461 0.39 21.79 -1.57
CA ASP A 461 -1.00 21.59 -1.16
C ASP A 461 -1.35 22.51 0.02
N ALA A 462 -0.42 22.67 0.98
CA ALA A 462 -0.60 23.60 2.09
C ALA A 462 -0.76 25.05 1.62
N ILE A 463 0.05 25.49 0.64
CA ILE A 463 -0.05 26.82 0.06
C ILE A 463 -1.35 26.98 -0.73
N MET A 464 -1.77 25.97 -1.50
CA MET A 464 -3.04 25.99 -2.21
C MET A 464 -4.21 26.22 -1.25
N VAL A 465 -4.30 25.44 -0.16
CA VAL A 465 -5.38 25.59 0.82
C VAL A 465 -5.27 26.91 1.58
N PHE A 466 -4.06 27.37 1.89
CA PHE A 466 -3.87 28.67 2.54
C PHE A 466 -4.32 29.83 1.64
N LYS A 467 -4.09 29.76 0.33
CA LYS A 467 -4.63 30.73 -0.63
C LYS A 467 -6.17 30.73 -0.69
N LYS A 468 -6.81 29.56 -0.58
CA LYS A 468 -8.27 29.47 -0.44
C LYS A 468 -8.75 30.16 0.85
N LEU A 469 -8.02 29.98 1.95
CA LEU A 469 -8.30 30.69 3.20
C LEU A 469 -8.14 32.21 3.04
N LEU A 470 -7.10 32.68 2.36
CA LEU A 470 -6.91 34.10 2.06
C LEU A 470 -8.05 34.68 1.19
N SER A 471 -8.54 33.92 0.21
CA SER A 471 -9.73 34.30 -0.57
C SER A 471 -10.96 34.47 0.33
N PHE A 472 -11.22 33.48 1.18
CA PHE A 472 -12.33 33.53 2.12
C PHE A 472 -12.23 34.72 3.09
N ILE A 473 -11.02 35.03 3.58
CA ILE A 473 -10.80 36.23 4.40
C ILE A 473 -11.15 37.47 3.59
N ASN A 474 -10.61 37.61 2.38
CA ASN A 474 -10.84 38.78 1.51
C ASN A 474 -12.33 39.02 1.19
N GLU A 475 -13.12 37.96 1.04
CA GLU A 475 -14.57 38.04 0.83
C GLU A 475 -15.33 38.62 2.03
N ASN A 476 -14.79 38.47 3.24
CA ASN A 476 -15.42 38.92 4.48
C ASN A 476 -14.80 40.24 5.00
N TYR A 477 -13.49 40.37 4.90
CA TYR A 477 -12.68 41.49 5.33
C TYR A 477 -11.60 41.75 4.26
N PRO A 478 -11.76 42.81 3.44
CA PRO A 478 -10.91 43.04 2.28
C PRO A 478 -9.41 43.11 2.61
N LEU A 479 -8.61 42.41 1.82
CA LEU A 479 -7.15 42.49 1.82
C LEU A 479 -6.67 43.49 0.75
N SER A 480 -5.44 43.95 0.86
CA SER A 480 -4.83 44.90 -0.07
C SER A 480 -4.68 44.32 -1.48
N GLU A 481 -5.04 45.11 -2.50
CA GLU A 481 -4.97 44.69 -3.90
C GLU A 481 -3.53 44.31 -4.33
N GLU A 482 -2.53 44.99 -3.78
CA GLU A 482 -1.12 44.69 -4.02
C GLU A 482 -0.76 43.27 -3.54
N PHE A 483 -1.20 42.90 -2.33
CA PHE A 483 -0.96 41.58 -1.76
C PHE A 483 -1.68 40.48 -2.57
N LEU A 484 -2.96 40.69 -2.90
CA LEU A 484 -3.75 39.74 -3.68
C LEU A 484 -3.13 39.51 -5.06
N SER A 485 -2.69 40.58 -5.73
CA SER A 485 -2.04 40.50 -7.04
C SER A 485 -0.68 39.81 -6.96
N LYS A 486 0.13 40.06 -5.92
CA LYS A 486 1.45 39.45 -5.76
C LYS A 486 1.37 37.92 -5.64
N TYR A 487 0.37 37.43 -4.91
CA TYR A 487 0.24 36.00 -4.62
C TYR A 487 -0.85 35.28 -5.42
N GLU A 488 -1.45 35.95 -6.40
CA GLU A 488 -2.51 35.41 -7.26
C GLU A 488 -3.65 34.77 -6.45
N VAL A 489 -4.06 35.43 -5.36
CA VAL A 489 -5.21 34.99 -4.56
C VAL A 489 -6.47 35.31 -5.36
N LYS A 490 -7.22 34.27 -5.75
CA LYS A 490 -8.43 34.39 -6.56
C LYS A 490 -9.65 34.30 -5.65
N ASN A 491 -10.61 35.20 -5.84
CA ASN A 491 -11.96 35.06 -5.28
C ASN A 491 -12.64 33.82 -5.87
N GLU A 492 -13.32 33.03 -5.05
CA GLU A 492 -14.00 31.79 -5.47
C GLU A 492 -15.43 31.98 -5.97
#